data_AF-A0A2A4HL67-F1
#
_entry.id   AF-A0A2A4HL67-F1
#
_cell.length_a   1.000
_cell.length_b   1.000
_cell.length_c   1.000
_cell.angle_alpha   90.00
_cell.angle_beta   90.00
_cell.angle_gamma   90.00
#
_symmetry.space_group_name_H-M   'P 1'
#
loop_
_entity.id
_entity.type
_entity.pdbx_description
1 polymer ?
#
loop_
_entity_poly.entity_id
_entity_poly.type
_entity_poly.pdbx_seq_one_letter_code
_entity_poly.pdbx_strand_id
1 'polypeptide(L)'
;MSIARFSPFELLLLKSRSQVDTATLLLLAWVLVHRQHVSEGQRRRRLAQVTAQFRHGHELGPIMSIAHSQDLQAIQLAAEVVRKECSNERSLSALYQAITLATDDGDLSLANHYILRFLADLLNIAPSTLSTLFQELTGKPLCPPEDPSRDAYWQQHDPEYHARQAQEAQAAEQQAKEAHARAEQRQRAQTEKQQKKQQKQQQEQQRQQEATRNAKARAQREQAQREHDQHEQARRTRWQQEQARQEEARRRQQHQRSSSPPPADRTTRALAVLGLAPGASRTDVRQAYRRMAQLHHPDRFYSESDHLVALASARFQRIKNAYDYLMQTY
;
A
#
# COMPACT_ATOMS: atom_id res chain seq x y z
N MET A 1 -34.29 41.88 29.38
CA MET A 1 -34.01 43.10 28.61
C MET A 1 -32.60 43.55 28.97
N SER A 2 -31.63 43.38 28.07
CA SER A 2 -30.27 43.87 28.28
C SER A 2 -30.29 45.39 28.20
N ILE A 3 -30.08 46.07 29.33
CA ILE A 3 -29.79 47.51 29.36
C ILE A 3 -28.59 47.71 28.43
N ALA A 4 -28.81 48.38 27.29
CA ALA A 4 -27.75 48.74 26.36
C ALA A 4 -26.74 49.59 27.15
N ARG A 5 -25.62 48.98 27.56
CA ARG A 5 -24.49 49.73 28.13
C ARG A 5 -23.84 50.40 26.94
N PHE A 6 -24.03 51.72 26.85
CA PHE A 6 -23.33 52.56 25.88
C PHE A 6 -21.84 52.22 25.87
N SER A 7 -21.24 52.20 24.68
CA SER A 7 -19.81 51.99 24.55
C SER A 7 -19.03 53.13 25.22
N PRO A 8 -17.76 52.92 25.62
CA PRO A 8 -16.93 53.98 26.20
C PRO A 8 -16.85 55.23 25.30
N PHE A 9 -16.84 55.02 23.98
CA PHE A 9 -16.82 56.11 23.01
C PHE A 9 -18.16 56.82 22.87
N GLU A 10 -19.29 56.10 22.88
CA GLU A 10 -20.63 56.70 22.86
C GLU A 10 -20.87 57.59 24.08
N LEU A 11 -20.48 57.13 25.27
CA LEU A 11 -20.55 57.95 26.48
C LEU A 11 -19.70 59.22 26.38
N LEU A 12 -18.58 59.14 25.67
CA LEU A 12 -17.67 60.25 25.45
C LEU A 12 -18.27 61.26 24.46
N LEU A 13 -18.85 60.78 23.35
CA LEU A 13 -19.58 61.61 22.39
C LEU A 13 -20.75 62.34 23.03
N LEU A 14 -21.54 61.66 23.89
CA LEU A 14 -22.67 62.26 24.60
C LEU A 14 -22.26 63.35 25.60
N LYS A 15 -21.05 63.24 26.17
CA LYS A 15 -20.49 64.23 27.10
C LYS A 15 -19.72 65.36 26.39
N SER A 16 -19.41 65.18 25.11
CA SER A 16 -18.60 66.13 24.35
C SER A 16 -19.35 67.41 24.03
N ARG A 17 -18.63 68.53 23.92
CA ARG A 17 -19.18 69.81 23.46
C ARG A 17 -19.34 69.89 21.94
N SER A 18 -18.63 69.02 21.21
CA SER A 18 -18.67 68.90 19.76
C SER A 18 -18.42 67.44 19.39
N GLN A 19 -19.43 66.78 18.82
CA GLN A 19 -19.34 65.38 18.42
C GLN A 19 -18.37 65.20 17.25
N VAL A 20 -18.38 66.11 16.28
CA VAL A 20 -17.47 66.12 15.12
C VAL A 20 -16.02 66.26 15.54
N ASP A 21 -15.71 67.20 16.43
CA ASP A 21 -14.33 67.41 16.88
C ASP A 21 -13.83 66.19 17.66
N THR A 22 -14.69 65.59 18.48
CA THR A 22 -14.38 64.38 19.25
C THR A 22 -14.17 63.16 18.37
N ALA A 23 -14.99 63.00 17.33
CA ALA A 23 -14.85 61.95 16.34
C ALA A 23 -13.59 62.12 15.48
N THR A 24 -13.31 63.34 15.04
CA THR A 24 -12.09 63.67 14.29
C THR A 24 -10.86 63.41 15.15
N LEU A 25 -10.91 63.78 16.43
CA LEU A 25 -9.85 63.52 17.41
C LEU A 25 -9.56 62.02 17.59
N LEU A 26 -10.58 61.15 17.58
CA LEU A 26 -10.37 59.70 17.62
C LEU A 26 -9.67 59.19 16.34
N LEU A 27 -10.08 59.67 15.16
CA LEU A 27 -9.45 59.29 13.89
C LEU A 27 -7.98 59.75 13.81
N LEU A 28 -7.68 60.97 14.28
CA LEU A 28 -6.30 61.48 14.37
C LEU A 28 -5.47 60.71 15.42
N ALA A 29 -6.08 60.34 16.55
CA ALA A 29 -5.44 59.47 17.54
C ALA A 29 -5.12 58.09 16.96
N TRP A 30 -5.99 57.54 16.11
CA TRP A 30 -5.76 56.27 15.42
C TRP A 30 -4.54 56.33 14.49
N VAL A 31 -4.37 57.41 13.71
CA VAL A 31 -3.17 57.65 12.89
C VAL A 31 -1.89 57.68 13.75
N LEU A 32 -1.96 58.30 14.94
CA LEU A 32 -0.81 58.39 15.86
C LEU A 32 -0.43 57.05 16.50
N VAL A 33 -1.39 56.14 16.70
CA VAL A 33 -1.13 54.82 17.31
C VAL A 33 -0.30 53.92 16.39
N HIS A 34 -0.50 54.04 15.07
CA HIS A 34 0.20 53.27 14.04
C HIS A 34 1.60 53.81 13.71
N ARG A 35 2.12 54.70 14.55
CA ARG A 35 3.48 55.20 14.48
C ARG A 35 4.45 54.34 15.27
N GLN A 36 5.47 53.87 14.57
CA GLN A 36 6.61 53.18 15.18
C GLN A 36 7.46 54.18 15.99
N HIS A 37 7.97 53.77 17.16
CA HIS A 37 8.95 54.49 17.98
C HIS A 37 8.49 55.78 18.72
N VAL A 38 7.17 56.05 18.87
CA VAL A 38 6.69 57.21 19.66
C VAL A 38 6.12 56.75 21.01
N SER A 39 6.59 57.34 22.12
CA SER A 39 6.05 57.05 23.46
C SER A 39 4.61 57.55 23.61
N GLU A 40 3.81 56.93 24.47
CA GLU A 40 2.41 57.33 24.68
C GLU A 40 2.29 58.80 25.13
N GLY A 41 3.22 59.27 25.96
CA GLY A 41 3.28 60.67 26.40
C GLY A 41 3.54 61.64 25.25
N GLN A 42 4.40 61.29 24.28
CA GLN A 42 4.63 62.10 23.09
C GLN A 42 3.40 62.12 22.17
N ARG A 43 2.73 60.97 21.97
CA ARG A 43 1.49 60.91 21.17
C ARG A 43 0.41 61.81 21.77
N ARG A 44 0.20 61.75 23.09
CA ARG A 44 -0.76 62.61 23.81
C ARG A 44 -0.45 64.10 23.64
N ARG A 45 0.83 64.49 23.75
CA ARG A 45 1.25 65.90 23.56
C ARG A 45 1.04 66.39 22.14
N ARG A 46 1.39 65.58 21.13
CA ARG A 46 1.19 65.94 19.71
C ARG A 46 -0.28 66.05 19.35
N LEU A 47 -1.10 65.09 19.81
CA LEU A 47 -2.53 65.15 19.61
C LEU A 47 -3.10 66.45 20.21
N ALA A 48 -2.74 66.78 21.45
CA ALA A 48 -3.17 68.02 22.10
C ALA A 48 -2.75 69.29 21.35
N GLN A 49 -1.56 69.30 20.72
CA GLN A 49 -1.09 70.43 19.92
C GLN A 49 -1.88 70.60 18.63
N VAL A 50 -2.08 69.52 17.87
CA VAL A 50 -2.78 69.57 16.57
C VAL A 50 -4.26 69.85 16.75
N THR A 51 -4.86 69.40 17.86
CA THR A 51 -6.28 69.61 18.14
C THR A 51 -6.56 70.71 19.17
N ALA A 52 -5.63 71.64 19.37
CA ALA A 52 -5.81 72.75 20.32
C ALA A 52 -7.03 73.63 20.01
N GLN A 53 -7.45 73.66 18.74
CA GLN A 53 -8.60 74.43 18.26
C GLN A 53 -9.94 73.69 18.43
N PHE A 54 -9.93 72.41 18.79
CA PHE A 54 -11.11 71.57 18.85
C PHE A 54 -11.91 71.83 20.14
N ARG A 55 -13.23 71.88 20.03
CA ARG A 55 -14.15 72.14 21.16
C ARG A 55 -14.74 70.84 21.68
N HIS A 56 -13.88 69.90 22.09
CA HIS A 56 -14.30 68.56 22.50
C HIS A 56 -14.71 68.49 23.99
N GLY A 57 -14.05 69.25 24.88
CA GLY A 57 -14.51 69.49 26.26
C GLY A 57 -14.30 68.35 27.27
N HIS A 58 -13.49 67.35 26.93
CA HIS A 58 -13.13 66.21 27.78
C HIS A 58 -11.62 65.92 27.72
N GLU A 59 -11.13 65.04 28.60
CA GLU A 59 -9.73 64.61 28.61
C GLU A 59 -9.38 63.77 27.36
N LEU A 60 -8.11 63.82 26.93
CA LEU A 60 -7.59 63.07 25.78
C LEU A 60 -7.25 61.61 26.11
N GLY A 61 -7.07 61.28 27.39
CA GLY A 61 -6.69 59.94 27.85
C GLY A 61 -7.62 58.83 27.38
N PRO A 62 -8.95 58.96 27.55
CA PRO A 62 -9.91 57.94 27.09
C PRO A 62 -9.86 57.71 25.57
N ILE A 63 -9.74 58.76 24.76
CA ILE A 63 -9.63 58.65 23.29
C ILE A 63 -8.35 57.91 22.90
N MET A 64 -7.23 58.24 23.54
CA MET A 64 -5.97 57.55 23.29
C MET A 64 -6.05 56.08 23.68
N SER A 65 -6.75 55.74 24.77
CA SER A 65 -6.98 54.35 25.16
C SER A 65 -7.81 53.60 24.12
N ILE A 66 -8.88 54.21 23.61
CA ILE A 66 -9.74 53.62 22.58
C ILE A 66 -8.95 53.41 21.29
N ALA A 67 -8.21 54.43 20.85
CA ALA A 67 -7.36 54.33 19.66
C ALA A 67 -6.28 53.24 19.81
N HIS A 68 -5.67 53.12 21.00
CA HIS A 68 -4.66 52.09 21.27
C HIS A 68 -5.26 50.68 21.26
N SER A 69 -6.47 50.51 21.78
CA SER A 69 -7.21 49.25 21.71
C SER A 69 -7.71 48.89 20.31
N GLN A 70 -7.61 49.82 19.35
CA GLN A 70 -8.09 49.65 17.97
C GLN A 70 -9.55 49.20 17.90
N ASP A 71 -10.40 49.76 18.76
CA ASP A 71 -11.82 49.44 18.77
C ASP A 71 -12.49 49.88 17.46
N LEU A 72 -12.76 48.88 16.60
CA LEU A 72 -13.33 49.08 15.28
C LEU A 72 -14.74 49.69 15.35
N GLN A 73 -15.53 49.38 16.39
CA GLN A 73 -16.88 49.93 16.54
C GLN A 73 -16.81 51.43 16.86
N ALA A 74 -15.88 51.83 17.73
CA ALA A 74 -15.64 53.24 18.03
C ALA A 74 -15.11 54.02 16.82
N ILE A 75 -14.16 53.44 16.07
CA ILE A 75 -13.62 54.05 14.84
C ILE A 75 -14.71 54.20 13.78
N GLN A 76 -15.55 53.17 13.59
CA GLN A 76 -16.68 53.22 12.67
C GLN A 76 -17.66 54.33 13.06
N LEU A 77 -18.06 54.39 14.34
CA LEU A 77 -18.97 55.43 14.82
C LEU A 77 -18.38 56.83 14.62
N ALA A 78 -17.08 57.02 14.90
CA ALA A 78 -16.40 58.28 14.63
C ALA A 78 -16.43 58.64 13.14
N ALA A 79 -16.18 57.67 12.26
CA ALA A 79 -16.25 57.87 10.82
C ALA A 79 -17.66 58.28 10.37
N GLU A 80 -18.71 57.64 10.90
CA GLU A 80 -20.10 57.98 10.59
C GLU A 80 -20.47 59.41 11.03
N VAL A 81 -20.04 59.82 12.22
CA VAL A 81 -20.23 61.19 12.73
C VAL A 81 -19.52 62.20 11.84
N VAL A 82 -18.24 61.95 11.50
CA VAL A 82 -17.47 62.84 10.62
C VAL A 82 -18.10 62.93 9.24
N ARG A 83 -18.52 61.81 8.63
CA ARG A 83 -19.15 61.82 7.31
C ARG A 83 -20.47 62.58 7.28
N LYS A 84 -21.23 62.56 8.38
CA LYS A 84 -22.56 63.19 8.46
C LYS A 84 -22.51 64.69 8.76
N GLU A 85 -21.57 65.12 9.59
CA GLU A 85 -21.58 66.45 10.20
C GLU A 85 -20.35 67.32 9.88
N CYS A 86 -19.33 66.76 9.21
CA CYS A 86 -18.15 67.53 8.79
C CYS A 86 -18.43 68.33 7.51
N SER A 87 -18.09 69.62 7.52
CA SER A 87 -18.18 70.48 6.33
C SER A 87 -16.96 70.32 5.42
N ASN A 88 -17.09 70.69 4.14
CA ASN A 88 -16.01 70.58 3.15
C ASN A 88 -14.74 71.39 3.52
N GLU A 89 -14.90 72.53 4.21
CA GLU A 89 -13.74 73.31 4.65
C GLU A 89 -12.99 72.60 5.80
N ARG A 90 -13.73 71.96 6.70
CA ARG A 90 -13.17 71.20 7.82
C ARG A 90 -12.56 69.88 7.36
N SER A 91 -13.08 69.29 6.29
CA SER A 91 -12.58 68.02 5.76
C SER A 91 -11.13 68.15 5.25
N LEU A 92 -10.81 69.22 4.52
CA LEU A 92 -9.44 69.50 4.09
C LEU A 92 -8.50 69.77 5.27
N SER A 93 -8.96 70.52 6.28
CA SER A 93 -8.17 70.78 7.49
C SER A 93 -7.91 69.50 8.29
N ALA A 94 -8.92 68.63 8.44
CA ALA A 94 -8.77 67.35 9.12
C ALA A 94 -7.80 66.42 8.36
N LEU A 95 -7.86 66.39 7.03
CA LEU A 95 -6.92 65.61 6.23
C LEU A 95 -5.49 66.16 6.33
N TYR A 96 -5.32 67.49 6.29
CA TYR A 96 -4.03 68.14 6.52
C TYR A 96 -3.41 67.70 7.86
N GLN A 97 -4.20 67.78 8.94
CA GLN A 97 -3.77 67.36 10.27
C GLN A 97 -3.41 65.87 10.33
N ALA A 98 -4.18 65.01 9.64
CA ALA A 98 -3.89 63.59 9.55
C ALA A 98 -2.55 63.31 8.84
N ILE A 99 -2.26 64.01 7.73
CA ILE A 99 -1.00 63.88 7.00
C ILE A 99 0.16 64.33 7.89
N THR A 100 0.09 65.52 8.49
CA THR A 100 1.13 66.05 9.37
C THR A 100 1.45 65.05 10.50
N LEU A 101 0.42 64.59 11.22
CA LEU A 101 0.61 63.62 12.30
C LEU A 101 1.23 62.31 11.82
N ALA A 102 0.88 61.85 10.62
CA ALA A 102 1.42 60.63 10.03
C ALA A 102 2.90 60.77 9.62
N THR A 103 3.36 61.97 9.26
CA THR A 103 4.68 62.21 8.63
C THR A 103 5.70 62.93 9.52
N ASP A 104 5.31 63.42 10.71
CA ASP A 104 6.13 64.27 11.59
C ASP A 104 7.56 63.78 11.94
N ASP A 105 7.91 62.48 11.83
CA ASP A 105 9.31 62.03 12.08
C ASP A 105 9.90 61.14 10.97
N GLY A 106 9.42 61.27 9.73
CA GLY A 106 10.03 60.59 8.58
C GLY A 106 9.05 59.83 7.71
N ASP A 107 9.46 58.64 7.29
CA ASP A 107 8.71 57.86 6.29
C ASP A 107 7.39 57.29 6.86
N LEU A 108 6.40 57.24 5.99
CA LEU A 108 5.04 56.85 6.31
C LEU A 108 4.97 55.34 6.62
N SER A 109 4.38 54.97 7.76
CA SER A 109 4.15 53.55 8.08
C SER A 109 3.12 52.94 7.11
N LEU A 110 3.23 51.63 6.89
CA LEU A 110 2.29 50.91 6.00
C LEU A 110 0.83 51.09 6.44
N ALA A 111 0.56 51.03 7.76
CA ALA A 111 -0.78 51.26 8.28
C ALA A 111 -1.27 52.69 8.01
N ASN A 112 -0.43 53.71 8.25
CA ASN A 112 -0.80 55.10 7.96
C ASN A 112 -1.03 55.35 6.47
N HIS A 113 -0.37 54.60 5.61
CA HIS A 113 -0.58 54.62 4.17
C HIS A 113 -2.02 54.28 3.76
N TYR A 114 -2.60 53.26 4.40
CA TYR A 114 -4.01 52.88 4.19
C TYR A 114 -4.97 53.80 4.95
N ILE A 115 -4.64 54.19 6.17
CA ILE A 115 -5.48 55.08 6.98
C ILE A 115 -5.69 56.42 6.30
N LEU A 116 -4.65 57.05 5.73
CA LEU A 116 -4.78 58.34 5.05
C LEU A 116 -5.68 58.26 3.81
N ARG A 117 -5.62 57.15 3.05
CA ARG A 117 -6.53 56.92 1.91
C ARG A 117 -7.95 56.71 2.38
N PHE A 118 -8.15 55.91 3.41
CA PHE A 118 -9.46 55.71 4.03
C PHE A 118 -10.05 57.04 4.52
N LEU A 119 -9.25 57.90 5.16
CA LEU A 119 -9.69 59.22 5.61
C LEU A 119 -10.01 60.14 4.44
N ALA A 120 -9.24 60.12 3.36
CA ALA A 120 -9.55 60.89 2.15
C ALA A 120 -10.89 60.46 1.54
N ASP A 121 -11.13 59.15 1.40
CA ASP A 121 -12.40 58.60 0.90
C ASP A 121 -13.57 58.96 1.83
N LEU A 122 -13.38 58.83 3.16
CA LEU A 122 -14.36 59.18 4.17
C LEU A 122 -14.78 60.67 4.09
N LEU A 123 -13.81 61.53 3.81
CA LEU A 123 -13.97 62.98 3.71
C LEU A 123 -14.37 63.44 2.30
N ASN A 124 -14.61 62.50 1.38
CA ASN A 124 -14.96 62.74 -0.02
C ASN A 124 -13.93 63.59 -0.78
N ILE A 125 -12.65 63.36 -0.50
CA ILE A 125 -11.51 64.05 -1.13
C ILE A 125 -10.93 63.14 -2.21
N ALA A 126 -10.78 63.68 -3.42
CA ALA A 126 -10.26 62.91 -4.55
C ALA A 126 -8.80 62.44 -4.29
N PRO A 127 -8.41 61.25 -4.79
CA PRO A 127 -7.04 60.74 -4.64
C PRO A 127 -5.96 61.65 -5.23
N SER A 128 -6.30 62.42 -6.27
CA SER A 128 -5.42 63.44 -6.86
C SER A 128 -5.15 64.58 -5.88
N THR A 129 -6.20 65.10 -5.22
CA THR A 129 -6.09 66.14 -4.18
C THR A 129 -5.29 65.64 -2.98
N LEU A 130 -5.52 64.40 -2.54
CA LEU A 130 -4.71 63.77 -1.49
C LEU A 130 -3.22 63.72 -1.90
N SER A 131 -2.94 63.28 -3.12
CA SER A 131 -1.56 63.18 -3.63
C SER A 131 -0.87 64.55 -3.69
N THR A 132 -1.58 65.57 -4.18
CA THR A 132 -1.08 66.95 -4.23
C THR A 132 -0.80 67.50 -2.84
N LEU A 133 -1.77 67.39 -1.91
CA LEU A 133 -1.60 67.85 -0.53
C LEU A 133 -0.46 67.12 0.19
N PHE A 134 -0.33 65.82 -0.01
CA PHE A 134 0.75 65.03 0.57
C PHE A 134 2.12 65.48 0.04
N GLN A 135 2.23 65.72 -1.26
CA GLN A 135 3.46 66.19 -1.88
C GLN A 135 3.82 67.62 -1.45
N GLU A 136 2.83 68.51 -1.32
CA GLU A 136 3.03 69.87 -0.82
C GLU A 136 3.53 69.86 0.62
N LEU A 137 3.04 68.95 1.47
CA LEU A 137 3.42 68.89 2.88
C LEU A 137 4.74 68.17 3.14
N THR A 138 5.02 67.10 2.40
CA THR A 138 6.17 66.22 2.68
C THR A 138 7.33 66.41 1.70
N GLY A 139 7.09 67.11 0.59
CA GLY A 139 8.02 67.21 -0.54
C GLY A 139 8.18 65.91 -1.35
N LYS A 140 7.57 64.79 -0.94
CA LYS A 140 7.63 63.49 -1.62
C LYS A 140 6.27 63.10 -2.18
N PRO A 141 6.20 62.44 -3.35
CA PRO A 141 4.93 61.92 -3.86
C PRO A 141 4.43 60.78 -2.97
N LEU A 142 3.10 60.65 -2.86
CA LEU A 142 2.48 59.51 -2.19
C LEU A 142 2.57 58.26 -3.08
N CYS A 143 3.53 57.37 -2.79
CA CYS A 143 3.65 56.09 -3.48
C CYS A 143 2.39 55.21 -3.31
N PRO A 144 2.14 54.22 -4.17
CA PRO A 144 1.13 53.20 -3.91
C PRO A 144 1.51 52.34 -2.68
N PRO A 145 0.52 51.78 -1.94
CA PRO A 145 0.81 50.92 -0.80
C PRO A 145 1.51 49.65 -1.26
N GLU A 146 2.44 49.17 -0.45
CA GLU A 146 2.89 47.79 -0.55
C GLU A 146 1.77 46.86 -0.07
N ASP A 147 1.69 45.64 -0.62
CA ASP A 147 0.58 44.72 -0.39
C ASP A 147 1.08 43.48 0.38
N PRO A 148 0.82 43.37 1.71
CA PRO A 148 1.26 42.24 2.54
C PRO A 148 0.63 40.89 2.16
N SER A 149 -0.41 40.89 1.31
CA SER A 149 -0.99 39.64 0.81
C SER A 149 -0.16 38.99 -0.29
N ARG A 150 0.80 39.73 -0.87
CA ARG A 150 1.67 39.23 -1.95
C ARG A 150 2.93 38.61 -1.37
N ASP A 151 3.31 37.46 -1.90
CA ASP A 151 4.56 36.78 -1.54
C ASP A 151 5.80 37.67 -1.75
N ALA A 152 5.79 38.51 -2.80
CA ALA A 152 6.86 39.47 -3.09
C ALA A 152 7.12 40.47 -1.95
N TYR A 153 6.11 40.83 -1.16
CA TYR A 153 6.28 41.69 0.01
C TYR A 153 7.17 41.00 1.05
N TRP A 154 6.87 39.74 1.38
CA TRP A 154 7.62 38.98 2.38
C TRP A 154 9.02 38.61 1.91
N GLN A 155 9.22 38.42 0.60
CA GLN A 155 10.56 38.23 0.04
C GLN A 155 11.49 39.43 0.27
N GLN A 156 10.94 40.65 0.24
CA GLN A 156 11.70 41.88 0.44
C GLN A 156 11.89 42.22 1.92
N HIS A 157 10.88 41.96 2.76
CA HIS A 157 10.88 42.32 4.18
C HIS A 157 11.42 41.23 5.12
N ASP A 158 11.41 39.96 4.71
CA ASP A 158 11.96 38.84 5.50
C ASP A 158 12.82 37.88 4.63
N PRO A 159 14.01 38.35 4.19
CA PRO A 159 14.91 37.52 3.39
C PRO A 159 15.44 36.31 4.17
N GLU A 160 15.50 36.38 5.51
CA GLU A 160 16.01 35.31 6.36
C GLU A 160 15.04 34.12 6.44
N TYR A 161 13.73 34.38 6.49
CA TYR A 161 12.72 33.33 6.41
C TYR A 161 12.85 32.53 5.11
N HIS A 162 12.93 33.21 3.97
CA HIS A 162 13.06 32.55 2.66
C HIS A 162 14.41 31.83 2.50
N ALA A 163 15.49 32.39 3.05
CA ALA A 163 16.79 31.72 3.05
C ALA A 163 16.76 30.40 3.85
N ARG A 164 16.13 30.39 5.04
CA ARG A 164 15.94 29.17 5.83
C ARG A 164 15.08 28.15 5.09
N GLN A 165 13.97 28.59 4.52
CA GLN A 165 13.07 27.71 3.76
C GLN A 165 13.78 27.07 2.55
N ALA A 166 14.62 27.83 1.84
CA ALA A 166 15.41 27.31 0.73
C ALA A 166 16.46 26.28 1.20
N GLN A 167 17.13 26.52 2.34
CA GLN A 167 18.08 25.58 2.93
C GLN A 167 17.39 24.28 3.37
N GLU A 168 16.22 24.36 3.99
CA GLU A 168 15.43 23.20 4.38
C GLU A 168 14.96 22.40 3.16
N ALA A 169 14.51 23.07 2.10
CA ALA A 169 14.13 22.42 0.85
C ALA A 169 15.32 21.69 0.20
N GLN A 170 16.50 22.34 0.16
CA GLN A 170 17.72 21.72 -0.34
C GLN A 170 18.15 20.51 0.52
N ALA A 171 18.08 20.63 1.84
CA ALA A 171 18.40 19.53 2.76
C ALA A 171 17.41 18.35 2.58
N ALA A 172 16.11 18.63 2.43
CA ALA A 172 15.10 17.63 2.16
C ALA A 172 15.33 16.91 0.82
N GLU A 173 15.71 17.66 -0.23
CA GLU A 173 16.04 17.09 -1.53
C GLU A 173 17.29 16.20 -1.46
N GLN A 174 18.33 16.63 -0.74
CA GLN A 174 19.53 15.82 -0.50
C GLN A 174 19.19 14.54 0.28
N GLN A 175 18.39 14.65 1.35
CA GLN A 175 17.93 13.49 2.12
C GLN A 175 17.11 12.52 1.26
N ALA A 176 16.24 13.02 0.39
CA ALA A 176 15.46 12.20 -0.53
C ALA A 176 16.37 11.48 -1.53
N LYS A 177 17.38 12.16 -2.10
CA LYS A 177 18.39 11.56 -2.98
C LYS A 177 19.21 10.48 -2.27
N GLU A 178 19.66 10.74 -1.05
CA GLU A 178 20.37 9.75 -0.24
C GLU A 178 19.49 8.54 0.11
N ALA A 179 18.24 8.76 0.50
CA ALA A 179 17.29 7.69 0.80
C ALA A 179 17.04 6.82 -0.44
N HIS A 180 16.88 7.45 -1.62
CA HIS A 180 16.75 6.75 -2.89
C HIS A 180 17.99 5.91 -3.21
N ALA A 181 19.19 6.49 -3.09
CA ALA A 181 20.45 5.78 -3.32
C ALA A 181 20.63 4.59 -2.35
N ARG A 182 20.28 4.76 -1.06
CA ARG A 182 20.30 3.67 -0.07
C ARG A 182 19.27 2.58 -0.39
N ALA A 183 18.09 2.96 -0.87
CA ALA A 183 17.06 2.01 -1.29
C ALA A 183 17.52 1.18 -2.51
N GLU A 184 18.12 1.82 -3.51
CA GLU A 184 18.71 1.13 -4.66
C GLU A 184 19.82 0.15 -4.24
N GLN A 185 20.74 0.57 -3.36
CA GLN A 185 21.78 -0.30 -2.85
C GLN A 185 21.21 -1.52 -2.10
N ARG A 186 20.16 -1.32 -1.29
CA ARG A 186 19.47 -2.42 -0.60
C ARG A 186 18.82 -3.38 -1.60
N GLN A 187 18.17 -2.87 -2.64
CA GLN A 187 17.58 -3.70 -3.70
C GLN A 187 18.66 -4.52 -4.42
N ARG A 188 19.77 -3.90 -4.82
CA ARG A 188 20.91 -4.61 -5.44
C ARG A 188 21.48 -5.70 -4.53
N ALA A 189 21.67 -5.41 -3.24
CA ALA A 189 22.15 -6.42 -2.29
C ALA A 189 21.14 -7.57 -2.09
N GLN A 190 19.84 -7.30 -2.12
CA GLN A 190 18.79 -8.32 -2.05
C GLN A 190 18.77 -9.19 -3.30
N THR A 191 18.85 -8.60 -4.50
CA THR A 191 18.87 -9.34 -5.76
C THR A 191 20.13 -10.21 -5.87
N GLU A 192 21.30 -9.69 -5.49
CA GLU A 192 22.53 -10.49 -5.42
C GLU A 192 22.43 -11.67 -4.45
N LYS A 193 21.87 -11.46 -3.24
CA LYS A 193 21.63 -12.55 -2.27
C LYS A 193 20.66 -13.59 -2.84
N GLN A 194 19.61 -13.16 -3.52
CA GLN A 194 18.62 -14.04 -4.13
C GLN A 194 19.23 -14.86 -5.28
N GLN A 195 20.04 -14.24 -6.13
CA GLN A 195 20.80 -14.91 -7.19
C GLN A 195 21.78 -15.94 -6.61
N LYS A 196 22.56 -15.59 -5.58
CA LYS A 196 23.48 -16.53 -4.91
C LYS A 196 22.72 -17.72 -4.29
N LYS A 197 21.56 -17.47 -3.68
CA LYS A 197 20.70 -18.53 -3.12
C LYS A 197 20.17 -19.45 -4.22
N GLN A 198 19.68 -18.90 -5.33
CA GLN A 198 19.22 -19.67 -6.48
C GLN A 198 20.34 -20.51 -7.10
N GLN A 199 21.53 -19.93 -7.31
CA GLN A 199 22.70 -20.67 -7.81
C GLN A 199 23.08 -21.83 -6.89
N LYS A 200 23.11 -21.60 -5.56
CA LYS A 200 23.41 -22.66 -4.59
C LYS A 200 22.37 -23.78 -4.63
N GLN A 201 21.08 -23.44 -4.71
CA GLN A 201 20.00 -24.43 -4.84
C GLN A 201 20.11 -25.22 -6.15
N GLN A 202 20.39 -24.57 -7.27
CA GLN A 202 20.60 -25.25 -8.55
C GLN A 202 21.80 -26.20 -8.49
N GLN A 203 22.92 -25.76 -7.89
CA GLN A 203 24.11 -26.59 -7.76
C GLN A 203 23.87 -27.79 -6.83
N GLU A 204 23.08 -27.62 -5.77
CA GLU A 204 22.70 -28.71 -4.87
C GLU A 204 21.75 -29.70 -5.55
N GLN A 205 20.77 -29.23 -6.32
CA GLN A 205 19.92 -30.08 -7.16
C GLN A 205 20.73 -30.88 -8.18
N GLN A 206 21.69 -30.25 -8.85
CA GLN A 206 22.60 -30.94 -9.78
C GLN A 206 23.40 -32.03 -9.08
N ARG A 207 23.98 -31.74 -7.90
CA ARG A 207 24.70 -32.75 -7.11
C ARG A 207 23.79 -33.91 -6.69
N GLN A 208 22.55 -33.64 -6.29
CA GLN A 208 21.58 -34.68 -5.94
C GLN A 208 21.19 -35.53 -7.16
N GLN A 209 20.96 -34.91 -8.32
CA GLN A 209 20.69 -35.63 -9.57
C GLN A 209 21.88 -36.49 -10.00
N GLU A 210 23.10 -35.97 -9.88
CA GLU A 210 24.30 -36.73 -10.20
C GLU A 210 24.53 -37.88 -9.20
N ALA A 211 24.34 -37.64 -7.90
CA ALA A 211 24.43 -38.67 -6.87
C ALA A 211 23.39 -39.78 -7.07
N THR A 212 22.14 -39.42 -7.39
CA THR A 212 21.09 -40.41 -7.67
C THR A 212 21.37 -41.17 -8.97
N ARG A 213 21.89 -40.52 -10.01
CA ARG A 213 22.34 -41.18 -11.24
C ARG A 213 23.49 -42.17 -10.96
N ASN A 214 24.48 -41.75 -10.18
CA ASN A 214 25.61 -42.58 -9.79
C ASN A 214 25.17 -43.76 -8.90
N ALA A 215 24.24 -43.54 -7.97
CA ALA A 215 23.66 -44.60 -7.13
C ALA A 215 22.88 -45.63 -7.97
N LYS A 216 22.04 -45.17 -8.92
CA LYS A 216 21.35 -46.05 -9.88
C LYS A 216 22.34 -46.87 -10.72
N ALA A 217 23.39 -46.23 -11.24
CA ALA A 217 24.42 -46.92 -12.02
C ALA A 217 25.18 -47.96 -11.19
N ARG A 218 25.48 -47.67 -9.91
CA ARG A 218 26.08 -48.64 -8.98
C ARG A 218 25.15 -49.82 -8.71
N ALA A 219 23.88 -49.56 -8.41
CA ALA A 219 22.88 -50.61 -8.19
C ALA A 219 22.70 -51.51 -9.42
N GLN A 220 22.69 -50.93 -10.63
CA GLN A 220 22.65 -51.71 -11.87
C GLN A 220 23.87 -52.59 -12.07
N ARG A 221 25.08 -52.09 -11.76
CA ARG A 221 26.32 -52.89 -11.83
C ARG A 221 26.32 -54.02 -10.81
N GLU A 222 25.92 -53.75 -9.58
CA GLU A 222 25.78 -54.78 -8.54
C GLU A 222 24.75 -55.84 -8.93
N GLN A 223 23.61 -55.43 -9.49
CA GLN A 223 22.58 -56.37 -9.94
C GLN A 223 23.08 -57.23 -11.11
N ALA A 224 23.73 -56.63 -12.12
CA ALA A 224 24.33 -57.37 -13.23
C ALA A 224 25.41 -58.34 -12.75
N GLN A 225 26.19 -57.96 -11.74
CA GLN A 225 27.21 -58.82 -11.15
C GLN A 225 26.58 -59.98 -10.37
N ARG A 226 25.52 -59.73 -9.59
CA ARG A 226 24.73 -60.78 -8.92
C ARG A 226 24.09 -61.75 -9.91
N GLU A 227 23.52 -61.24 -11.01
CA GLU A 227 22.94 -62.07 -12.07
C GLU A 227 24.02 -62.92 -12.75
N HIS A 228 25.19 -62.36 -13.02
CA HIS A 228 26.34 -63.09 -13.56
C HIS A 228 26.82 -64.19 -12.60
N ASP A 229 26.98 -63.88 -11.32
CA ASP A 229 27.40 -64.83 -10.28
C ASP A 229 26.37 -65.95 -10.09
N GLN A 230 25.07 -65.61 -10.09
CA GLN A 230 23.98 -66.59 -10.06
C GLN A 230 23.99 -67.50 -11.29
N HIS A 231 24.22 -66.93 -12.47
CA HIS A 231 24.30 -67.69 -13.71
C HIS A 231 25.51 -68.65 -13.69
N GLU A 232 26.68 -68.18 -13.25
CA GLU A 232 27.87 -69.01 -13.08
C GLU A 232 27.68 -70.11 -12.03
N GLN A 233 27.06 -69.81 -10.89
CA GLN A 233 26.69 -70.80 -9.89
C GLN A 233 25.72 -71.82 -10.49
N ALA A 234 24.66 -71.39 -11.18
CA ALA A 234 23.70 -72.28 -11.82
C ALA A 234 24.36 -73.18 -12.88
N ARG A 235 25.33 -72.68 -13.65
CA ARG A 235 26.13 -73.48 -14.59
C ARG A 235 26.95 -74.53 -13.85
N ARG A 236 27.62 -74.17 -12.76
CA ARG A 236 28.37 -75.12 -11.92
C ARG A 236 27.48 -76.20 -11.33
N THR A 237 26.32 -75.82 -10.77
CA THR A 237 25.36 -76.78 -10.20
C THR A 237 24.79 -77.70 -11.27
N ARG A 238 24.47 -77.18 -12.46
CA ARG A 238 24.03 -78.00 -13.61
C ARG A 238 25.09 -79.01 -14.02
N TRP A 239 26.35 -78.58 -14.12
CA TRP A 239 27.48 -79.46 -14.44
C TRP A 239 27.67 -80.56 -13.39
N GLN A 240 27.57 -80.22 -12.09
CA GLN A 240 27.61 -81.20 -11.00
C GLN A 240 26.42 -82.17 -11.03
N GLN A 241 25.21 -81.69 -11.32
CA GLN A 241 24.03 -82.54 -11.48
C GLN A 241 24.12 -83.44 -12.71
N GLU A 242 24.77 -83.00 -13.78
CA GLU A 242 24.97 -83.78 -15.00
C GLU A 242 26.01 -84.89 -14.78
N GLN A 243 27.09 -84.59 -14.04
CA GLN A 243 28.03 -85.58 -13.51
C GLN A 243 27.33 -86.61 -12.62
N ALA A 244 26.56 -86.15 -11.62
CA ALA A 244 25.80 -87.03 -10.73
C ALA A 244 24.77 -87.87 -11.49
N ARG A 245 24.10 -87.31 -12.50
CA ARG A 245 23.18 -88.06 -13.37
C ARG A 245 23.89 -89.10 -14.21
N GLN A 246 25.10 -88.84 -14.71
CA GLN A 246 25.89 -89.86 -15.41
C GLN A 246 26.32 -90.99 -14.45
N GLU A 247 26.67 -90.67 -13.22
CA GLU A 247 27.03 -91.64 -12.18
C GLU A 247 25.82 -92.47 -11.71
N GLU A 248 24.66 -91.81 -11.55
CA GLU A 248 23.39 -92.45 -11.21
C GLU A 248 22.82 -93.26 -12.38
N ALA A 249 23.05 -92.84 -13.64
CA ALA A 249 22.73 -93.62 -14.84
C ALA A 249 23.61 -94.87 -14.97
N ARG A 250 24.89 -94.80 -14.60
CA ARG A 250 25.77 -95.98 -14.47
C ARG A 250 25.27 -96.92 -13.37
N ARG A 251 24.85 -96.40 -12.21
CA ARG A 251 24.22 -97.21 -11.13
C ARG A 251 22.87 -97.81 -11.55
N ARG A 252 22.04 -97.06 -12.29
CA ARG A 252 20.74 -97.54 -12.82
C ARG A 252 20.91 -98.59 -13.92
N GLN A 253 21.96 -98.52 -14.76
CA GLN A 253 22.28 -99.60 -15.70
C GLN A 253 22.63 -100.92 -14.99
N GLN A 254 23.12 -100.87 -13.76
CA GLN A 254 23.40 -102.06 -12.94
C GLN A 254 22.16 -102.58 -12.19
N HIS A 255 21.10 -101.78 -12.05
CA HIS A 255 19.87 -102.11 -11.30
C HIS A 255 18.59 -102.19 -12.16
N GLN A 256 18.69 -102.13 -13.49
CA GLN A 256 17.55 -102.28 -14.42
C GLN A 256 17.60 -103.61 -15.19
N ARG A 257 17.62 -104.72 -14.44
CA ARG A 257 17.04 -106.00 -14.83
C ARG A 257 15.83 -106.26 -13.92
N SER A 258 14.81 -105.41 -13.98
CA SER A 258 13.47 -105.74 -13.48
C SER A 258 12.49 -104.58 -13.66
N SER A 259 11.36 -104.94 -14.27
CA SER A 259 10.00 -104.37 -14.08
C SER A 259 9.73 -102.90 -14.47
N SER A 260 9.07 -102.75 -15.61
CA SER A 260 8.08 -101.70 -15.86
C SER A 260 6.75 -102.00 -15.15
N PRO A 261 6.01 -100.98 -14.68
CA PRO A 261 4.56 -101.06 -14.50
C PRO A 261 3.77 -99.98 -15.30
N PRO A 262 2.43 -100.14 -15.43
CA PRO A 262 1.61 -99.71 -16.58
C PRO A 262 0.93 -98.33 -16.44
N PRO A 263 0.35 -97.77 -17.53
CA PRO A 263 -0.31 -96.46 -17.51
C PRO A 263 -1.75 -96.54 -16.99
N ALA A 264 -2.07 -95.69 -16.02
CA ALA A 264 -3.42 -95.57 -15.45
C ALA A 264 -4.39 -94.82 -16.37
N ASP A 265 -5.63 -95.31 -16.36
CA ASP A 265 -6.74 -95.11 -17.28
C ASP A 265 -7.24 -93.65 -17.39
N ARG A 266 -7.11 -93.03 -18.57
CA ARG A 266 -7.42 -91.60 -18.83
C ARG A 266 -8.91 -91.28 -18.82
N THR A 267 -9.74 -92.25 -19.21
CA THR A 267 -11.21 -92.22 -19.22
C THR A 267 -11.79 -92.03 -17.81
N THR A 268 -11.24 -92.75 -16.82
CA THR A 268 -11.66 -92.63 -15.41
C THR A 268 -11.44 -91.21 -14.86
N ARG A 269 -10.33 -90.56 -15.25
CA ARG A 269 -10.04 -89.17 -14.84
C ARG A 269 -10.97 -88.15 -15.50
N ALA A 270 -11.36 -88.36 -16.76
CA ALA A 270 -12.28 -87.46 -17.46
C ALA A 270 -13.71 -87.53 -16.90
N LEU A 271 -14.19 -88.72 -16.50
CA LEU A 271 -15.50 -88.89 -15.84
C LEU A 271 -15.54 -88.20 -14.47
N ALA A 272 -14.45 -88.31 -13.69
CA ALA A 272 -14.32 -87.64 -12.41
C ALA A 272 -14.39 -86.11 -12.52
N VAL A 273 -13.84 -85.51 -13.58
CA VAL A 273 -13.91 -84.05 -13.83
C VAL A 273 -15.34 -83.57 -14.11
N LEU A 274 -16.19 -84.42 -14.70
CA LEU A 274 -17.62 -84.13 -14.91
C LEU A 274 -18.50 -84.55 -13.72
N GLY A 275 -17.92 -85.12 -12.66
CA GLY A 275 -18.65 -85.61 -11.49
C GLY A 275 -19.49 -86.85 -11.77
N LEU A 276 -19.11 -87.65 -12.77
CA LEU A 276 -19.84 -88.84 -13.19
C LEU A 276 -19.13 -90.11 -12.72
N ALA A 277 -19.93 -91.11 -12.34
CA ALA A 277 -19.44 -92.45 -12.03
C ALA A 277 -19.00 -93.19 -13.31
N PRO A 278 -18.05 -94.14 -13.20
CA PRO A 278 -17.70 -95.01 -14.34
C PRO A 278 -18.93 -95.76 -14.85
N GLY A 279 -19.18 -95.72 -16.17
CA GLY A 279 -20.35 -96.33 -16.81
C GLY A 279 -21.51 -95.38 -17.14
N ALA A 280 -21.33 -94.06 -16.96
CA ALA A 280 -22.34 -93.06 -17.33
C ALA A 280 -22.61 -93.04 -18.85
N SER A 281 -23.87 -92.87 -19.26
CA SER A 281 -24.25 -92.87 -20.68
C SER A 281 -23.86 -91.55 -21.38
N ARG A 282 -23.80 -91.55 -22.72
CA ARG A 282 -23.51 -90.32 -23.50
C ARG A 282 -24.54 -89.20 -23.29
N THR A 283 -25.76 -89.54 -22.87
CA THR A 283 -26.78 -88.54 -22.48
C THR A 283 -26.45 -87.92 -21.13
N ASP A 284 -25.93 -88.70 -20.17
CA ASP A 284 -25.52 -88.23 -18.85
C ASP A 284 -24.29 -87.33 -18.92
N VAL A 285 -23.32 -87.67 -19.79
CA VAL A 285 -22.13 -86.84 -20.08
C VAL A 285 -22.53 -85.47 -20.64
N ARG A 286 -23.49 -85.42 -21.58
CA ARG A 286 -24.02 -84.16 -22.13
C ARG A 286 -24.78 -83.35 -21.08
N GLN A 287 -25.58 -84.00 -20.24
CA GLN A 287 -26.33 -83.32 -19.19
C GLN A 287 -25.42 -82.78 -18.08
N ALA A 288 -24.41 -83.54 -17.67
CA ALA A 288 -23.40 -83.11 -16.70
C ALA A 288 -22.56 -81.94 -17.25
N TYR A 289 -22.16 -81.99 -18.53
CA TYR A 289 -21.46 -80.89 -19.18
C TYR A 289 -22.30 -79.61 -19.18
N ARG A 290 -23.59 -79.66 -19.58
CA ARG A 290 -24.47 -78.49 -19.57
C ARG A 290 -24.62 -77.89 -18.16
N ARG A 291 -24.76 -78.72 -17.13
CA ARG A 291 -24.85 -78.26 -15.73
C ARG A 291 -23.55 -77.57 -15.29
N MET A 292 -22.41 -78.22 -15.51
CA MET A 292 -21.10 -77.71 -15.09
C MET A 292 -20.67 -76.48 -15.89
N ALA A 293 -21.03 -76.40 -17.17
CA ALA A 293 -20.80 -75.23 -18.02
C ALA A 293 -21.59 -74.02 -17.55
N GLN A 294 -22.87 -74.18 -17.15
CA GLN A 294 -23.67 -73.08 -16.60
C GLN A 294 -23.19 -72.61 -15.21
N LEU A 295 -22.65 -73.53 -14.40
CA LEU A 295 -22.09 -73.21 -13.08
C LEU A 295 -20.76 -72.46 -13.15
N HIS A 296 -19.91 -72.78 -14.13
CA HIS A 296 -18.56 -72.26 -14.24
C HIS A 296 -18.32 -71.40 -15.49
N HIS A 297 -19.39 -70.86 -16.11
CA HIS A 297 -19.24 -69.99 -17.28
C HIS A 297 -18.55 -68.67 -16.88
N PRO A 298 -17.52 -68.21 -17.61
CA PRO A 298 -16.78 -67.00 -17.25
C PRO A 298 -17.66 -65.74 -17.25
N ASP A 299 -18.71 -65.70 -18.07
CA ASP A 299 -19.66 -64.57 -18.18
C ASP A 299 -20.48 -64.36 -16.90
N ARG A 300 -20.65 -65.40 -16.07
CA ARG A 300 -21.36 -65.28 -14.77
C ARG A 300 -20.53 -64.56 -13.71
N PHE A 301 -19.20 -64.56 -13.85
CA PHE A 301 -18.27 -63.96 -12.90
C PHE A 301 -17.66 -62.65 -13.44
N TYR A 302 -18.17 -62.12 -14.56
CA TYR A 302 -17.67 -60.89 -15.19
C TYR A 302 -17.77 -59.65 -14.30
N SER A 303 -18.72 -59.62 -13.37
CA SER A 303 -18.87 -58.55 -12.37
C SER A 303 -18.04 -58.76 -11.09
N GLU A 304 -17.27 -59.85 -10.98
CA GLU A 304 -16.37 -60.12 -9.85
C GLU A 304 -14.90 -59.83 -10.21
N SER A 305 -13.98 -60.02 -9.26
CA SER A 305 -12.54 -59.72 -9.45
C SER A 305 -11.86 -60.55 -10.56
N ASP A 306 -10.88 -59.96 -11.25
CA ASP A 306 -10.12 -60.57 -12.36
C ASP A 306 -9.57 -61.98 -12.01
N HIS A 307 -9.15 -62.19 -10.76
CA HIS A 307 -8.63 -63.47 -10.29
C HIS A 307 -9.70 -64.58 -10.30
N LEU A 308 -10.97 -64.24 -10.01
CA LEU A 308 -12.08 -65.19 -10.02
C LEU A 308 -12.51 -65.53 -11.45
N VAL A 309 -12.46 -64.55 -12.36
CA VAL A 309 -12.68 -64.78 -13.80
C VAL A 309 -11.64 -65.74 -14.37
N ALA A 310 -10.35 -65.55 -14.03
CA ALA A 310 -9.27 -66.44 -14.46
C ALA A 310 -9.43 -67.88 -13.92
N LEU A 311 -9.83 -68.02 -12.65
CA LEU A 311 -10.05 -69.33 -12.01
C LEU A 311 -11.26 -70.05 -12.63
N ALA A 312 -12.35 -69.34 -12.90
CA ALA A 312 -13.52 -69.86 -13.59
C ALA A 312 -13.17 -70.32 -15.01
N SER A 313 -12.40 -69.52 -15.77
CA SER A 313 -11.93 -69.86 -17.13
C SER A 313 -11.08 -71.14 -17.15
N ALA A 314 -10.10 -71.26 -16.25
CA ALA A 314 -9.25 -72.45 -16.14
C ALA A 314 -10.03 -73.72 -15.74
N ARG A 315 -11.13 -73.56 -14.99
CA ARG A 315 -12.02 -74.67 -14.61
C ARG A 315 -12.96 -75.05 -15.74
N PHE A 316 -13.53 -74.08 -16.45
CA PHE A 316 -14.36 -74.28 -17.64
C PHE A 316 -13.60 -75.02 -18.74
N GLN A 317 -12.35 -74.65 -19.00
CA GLN A 317 -11.51 -75.32 -19.99
C GLN A 317 -11.26 -76.80 -19.63
N ARG A 318 -11.06 -77.11 -18.35
CA ARG A 318 -10.90 -78.51 -17.89
C ARG A 318 -12.18 -79.32 -18.08
N ILE A 319 -13.34 -78.73 -17.79
CA ILE A 319 -14.67 -79.36 -18.01
C ILE A 319 -14.90 -79.63 -19.50
N LYS A 320 -14.57 -78.65 -20.36
CA LYS A 320 -14.66 -78.79 -21.82
C LYS A 320 -13.75 -79.90 -22.34
N ASN A 321 -12.47 -79.90 -21.95
CA ASN A 321 -11.51 -80.91 -22.39
C ASN A 321 -11.92 -82.33 -21.97
N ALA A 322 -12.48 -82.50 -20.77
CA ALA A 322 -12.99 -83.78 -20.29
C ALA A 322 -14.23 -84.25 -21.09
N TYR A 323 -15.14 -83.33 -21.41
CA TYR A 323 -16.30 -83.60 -22.27
C TYR A 323 -15.89 -83.97 -23.69
N ASP A 324 -14.98 -83.23 -24.31
CA ASP A 324 -14.49 -83.49 -25.68
C ASP A 324 -13.81 -84.86 -25.75
N TYR A 325 -12.97 -85.19 -24.75
CA TYR A 325 -12.32 -86.49 -24.66
C TYR A 325 -13.33 -87.64 -24.53
N LEU A 326 -14.33 -87.51 -23.65
CA LEU A 326 -15.37 -88.53 -23.48
C LEU A 326 -16.25 -88.64 -24.72
N MET A 327 -16.64 -87.54 -25.38
CA MET A 327 -17.42 -87.64 -26.62
C MET A 327 -16.67 -88.33 -27.77
N GLN A 328 -15.34 -88.36 -27.70
CA GLN A 328 -14.48 -89.03 -28.67
C GLN A 328 -14.15 -90.49 -28.30
N THR A 329 -14.26 -90.88 -27.02
CA THR A 329 -13.92 -92.22 -26.52
C THR A 329 -15.11 -93.07 -26.02
N TYR A 330 -16.30 -92.47 -25.83
CA TYR A 330 -17.52 -93.11 -25.30
C TYR A 330 -18.65 -93.30 -26.31
#